data_AF-A0A9Q3PZP9-F1
#
_entry.id   AF-A0A9Q3PZP9-F1
#
_cell.length_a   1.000
_cell.length_b   1.000
_cell.length_c   1.000
_cell.angle_alpha   90.00
_cell.angle_beta   90.00
_cell.angle_gamma   90.00
#
_symmetry.space_group_name_H-M   'P 1'
#
loop_
_entity.id
_entity.type
_entity.pdbx_description
1 polymer ?
#
loop_
_entity_poly.entity_id
_entity_poly.type
_entity_poly.pdbx_seq_one_letter_code
_entity_poly.pdbx_strand_id
1 'polypeptide(L)'
;MEAAKLPNFSQLKWTSSNPNEEFKSFTNVVVTKDGFFNDSHQDLNDLDAWTYGIFAFVLKKDFHPLPTVFTPSGHGLHSPELKMEIDFSKKPGIMEILWKTSTMVHHTTKPPPEIINHDEINHFGCSFQISHKLFNIHQGNFYVTG
;
A
#
# COMPACT_ATOMS: atom_id res chain seq x y z
N MET A 1 12.43 -25.73 17.11
CA MET A 1 12.24 -24.71 16.07
C MET A 1 11.49 -23.56 16.70
N GLU A 2 12.15 -22.42 16.89
CA GLU A 2 11.48 -21.19 17.30
C GLU A 2 10.60 -20.71 16.14
N ALA A 3 9.31 -20.52 16.39
CA ALA A 3 8.40 -19.96 15.41
C ALA A 3 8.83 -18.52 15.10
N ALA A 4 8.93 -18.18 13.81
CA ALA A 4 9.17 -16.81 13.38
C ALA A 4 8.09 -15.90 13.99
N LYS A 5 8.49 -14.99 14.88
CA LYS A 5 7.59 -14.02 15.55
C LYS A 5 7.23 -12.91 14.57
N LEU A 6 6.37 -13.22 13.60
CA LEU A 6 5.80 -12.21 12.71
C LEU A 6 4.98 -11.22 13.55
N PRO A 7 5.17 -9.90 13.38
CA PRO A 7 4.29 -8.92 14.01
C PRO A 7 2.87 -9.12 13.51
N ASN A 8 1.94 -8.96 14.45
CA ASN A 8 0.55 -9.33 14.31
C ASN A 8 -0.29 -8.04 14.28
N PHE A 9 -1.27 -7.95 13.37
CA PHE A 9 -2.15 -6.79 13.20
C PHE A 9 -2.91 -6.34 14.47
N SER A 10 -3.03 -7.20 15.49
CA SER A 10 -3.60 -6.86 16.81
C SER A 10 -2.60 -6.24 17.80
N GLN A 11 -1.33 -6.09 17.44
CA GLN A 11 -0.34 -5.43 18.30
C GLN A 11 -0.47 -3.91 18.22
N LEU A 12 -0.92 -3.31 19.34
CA LEU A 12 -1.11 -1.85 19.47
C LEU A 12 0.20 -1.05 19.50
N LYS A 13 1.32 -1.69 19.80
CA LYS A 13 2.66 -1.10 19.72
C LYS A 13 3.55 -2.05 18.93
N TRP A 14 4.02 -1.58 17.78
CA TRP A 14 5.14 -2.19 17.08
C TRP A 14 6.37 -1.92 17.94
N THR A 15 6.85 -2.91 18.68
CA THR A 15 8.15 -2.78 19.34
C THR A 15 9.15 -2.49 18.23
N SER A 16 9.73 -1.29 18.24
CA SER A 16 10.88 -0.96 17.39
C SER A 16 11.87 -2.10 17.56
N SER A 17 12.00 -2.95 16.54
CA SER A 17 12.88 -4.09 16.60
C SER A 17 14.27 -3.56 16.94
N ASN A 18 14.93 -4.23 17.89
CA ASN A 18 16.32 -3.94 18.20
C ASN A 18 17.09 -4.00 16.87
N PRO A 19 17.83 -2.96 16.45
CA PRO A 19 18.51 -2.95 15.16
C PRO A 19 19.51 -4.11 14.97
N ASN A 20 19.87 -4.78 16.07
CA ASN A 20 20.75 -5.95 16.11
C ASN A 20 20.00 -7.30 16.12
N GLU A 21 18.67 -7.31 16.22
CA GLU A 21 17.89 -8.53 16.03
C GLU A 21 17.52 -8.64 14.55
N GLU A 22 17.74 -9.82 13.97
CA GLU A 22 17.46 -10.18 12.58
C GLU A 22 15.96 -10.16 12.19
N PHE A 23 15.13 -9.40 12.90
CA PHE A 23 13.76 -9.12 12.53
C PHE A 23 13.74 -8.14 11.36
N LYS A 24 13.94 -8.70 10.17
CA LYS A 24 13.63 -8.06 8.90
C LYS A 24 12.13 -7.82 8.87
N SER A 25 11.75 -6.61 9.26
CA SER A 25 10.40 -6.05 9.11
C SER A 25 9.89 -6.37 7.71
N PHE A 26 8.59 -6.57 7.54
CA PHE A 26 7.98 -6.80 6.22
C PHE A 26 8.31 -5.64 5.26
N THR A 27 9.43 -5.74 4.54
CA THR A 27 9.86 -4.70 3.57
C THR A 27 9.04 -4.75 2.28
N ASN A 28 8.08 -5.67 2.20
CA ASN A 28 7.14 -5.81 1.10
C ASN A 28 5.85 -5.02 1.29
N VAL A 29 5.57 -4.46 2.47
CA VAL A 29 4.29 -3.80 2.72
C VAL A 29 4.52 -2.34 3.04
N VAL A 30 3.97 -1.46 2.21
CA VAL A 30 3.92 -0.02 2.47
C VAL A 30 2.49 0.32 2.84
N VAL A 31 2.29 0.70 4.10
CA VAL A 31 0.99 1.19 4.59
C VAL A 31 1.09 2.69 4.78
N THR A 32 0.10 3.39 4.25
CA THR A 32 0.01 4.83 4.37
C THR A 32 -1.39 5.23 4.82
N LYS A 33 -1.41 6.23 5.69
CA LYS A 33 -2.61 6.90 6.20
C LYS A 33 -2.43 8.40 5.98
N ASP A 34 -3.53 9.15 6.02
CA ASP A 34 -3.52 10.62 5.93
C ASP A 34 -3.20 11.16 4.54
N GLY A 35 -3.91 10.65 3.53
CA GLY A 35 -3.93 11.24 2.20
C GLY A 35 -2.73 10.90 1.33
N PHE A 36 -2.29 9.65 1.35
CA PHE A 36 -1.22 9.08 0.53
C PHE A 36 -1.11 9.65 -0.89
N PHE A 37 -0.01 10.34 -1.16
CA PHE A 37 0.40 10.74 -2.49
C PHE A 37 1.92 10.59 -2.61
N ASN A 38 2.40 10.41 -3.82
CA ASN A 38 3.82 10.37 -4.12
C ASN A 38 4.13 11.01 -5.46
N ASP A 39 5.42 11.23 -5.70
CA ASP A 39 5.89 11.70 -6.99
C ASP A 39 5.87 10.54 -8.01
N SER A 40 5.81 10.91 -9.28
CA SER A 40 5.85 9.95 -10.40
C SER A 40 7.15 9.15 -10.40
N HIS A 41 7.05 7.82 -10.41
CA HIS A 41 8.21 6.92 -10.37
C HIS A 41 7.94 5.58 -11.06
N GLN A 42 8.99 4.78 -11.16
CA GLN A 42 8.97 3.36 -11.52
C GLN A 42 9.78 2.60 -10.48
N ASP A 43 9.32 1.40 -10.11
CA ASP A 43 10.03 0.56 -9.15
C ASP A 43 11.00 -0.36 -9.89
N LEU A 44 12.06 0.24 -10.44
CA LEU A 44 13.07 -0.46 -11.25
C LEU A 44 13.90 -1.48 -10.44
N ASN A 45 13.83 -1.42 -9.12
CA ASN A 45 14.59 -2.28 -8.21
C ASN A 45 13.72 -3.39 -7.56
N ASP A 46 12.47 -3.54 -8.00
CA ASP A 46 11.63 -4.65 -7.57
C ASP A 46 11.97 -5.93 -8.32
N LEU A 47 11.88 -7.07 -7.62
CA LEU A 47 12.13 -8.39 -8.20
C LEU A 47 10.96 -8.87 -9.03
N ASP A 48 9.77 -8.73 -8.45
CA ASP A 48 8.54 -8.93 -9.19
C ASP A 48 8.19 -7.59 -9.86
N ALA A 49 7.86 -7.68 -11.14
CA ALA A 49 7.42 -6.52 -11.89
C ALA A 49 6.06 -6.02 -11.40
N TRP A 50 5.34 -6.79 -10.59
CA TRP A 50 3.98 -6.52 -10.17
C TRP A 50 3.89 -6.04 -8.72
N THR A 51 3.02 -5.05 -8.52
CA THR A 51 2.59 -4.58 -7.21
C THR A 51 1.10 -4.78 -7.07
N TYR A 52 0.71 -5.30 -5.91
CA TYR A 52 -0.67 -5.39 -5.49
C TYR A 52 -0.98 -4.27 -4.50
N GLY A 53 -2.07 -3.53 -4.72
CA GLY A 53 -2.47 -2.42 -3.87
C GLY A 53 -3.92 -2.50 -3.45
N ILE A 54 -4.19 -2.09 -2.22
CA ILE A 54 -5.51 -1.96 -1.63
C ILE A 54 -5.72 -0.49 -1.26
N PHE A 55 -6.80 0.10 -1.77
CA PHE A 55 -7.18 1.49 -1.53
C PHE A 55 -8.62 1.56 -1.05
N ALA A 56 -8.88 2.36 -0.01
CA ALA A 56 -10.23 2.52 0.51
C ALA A 56 -10.39 3.86 1.23
N PHE A 57 -11.60 4.41 1.19
CA PHE A 57 -11.99 5.40 2.19
C PHE A 57 -12.33 4.71 3.49
N VAL A 58 -11.90 5.29 4.60
CA VAL A 58 -12.05 4.72 5.93
C VAL A 58 -12.47 5.79 6.93
N LEU A 59 -13.14 5.40 8.01
CA LEU A 59 -13.38 6.30 9.15
C LEU A 59 -12.07 6.62 9.86
N LYS A 60 -11.82 7.89 10.19
CA LYS A 60 -10.65 8.31 10.98
C LYS A 60 -10.61 7.68 12.37
N LYS A 61 -11.78 7.39 12.94
CA LYS A 61 -11.93 6.88 14.31
C LYS A 61 -11.35 5.48 14.49
N ASP A 62 -11.63 4.57 13.55
CA ASP A 62 -11.39 3.14 13.72
C ASP A 62 -10.99 2.42 12.42
N PHE A 63 -10.75 3.16 11.34
CA PHE A 63 -10.32 2.67 10.04
C PHE A 63 -11.29 1.67 9.37
N HIS A 64 -12.55 1.64 9.77
CA HIS A 64 -13.54 0.83 9.04
C HIS A 64 -13.73 1.38 7.62
N PRO A 65 -13.72 0.50 6.60
CA PRO A 65 -13.95 0.90 5.22
C PRO A 65 -15.36 1.45 5.06
N LEU A 66 -15.46 2.55 4.32
CA LEU A 66 -16.73 3.17 4.00
C LEU A 66 -17.31 2.53 2.73
N PRO A 67 -18.54 1.99 2.79
CA PRO A 67 -19.16 1.34 1.65
C PRO A 67 -19.49 2.33 0.53
N THR A 68 -19.64 3.61 0.82
CA THR A 68 -19.87 4.67 -0.17
C THR A 68 -19.30 5.98 0.33
N VAL A 69 -18.54 6.68 -0.51
CA VAL A 69 -18.14 8.07 -0.27
C VAL A 69 -18.29 8.82 -1.58
N PHE A 70 -19.06 9.90 -1.58
CA PHE A 70 -19.14 10.81 -2.72
C PHE A 70 -18.26 12.01 -2.41
N THR A 71 -17.13 12.12 -3.11
CA THR A 71 -16.31 13.33 -3.10
C THR A 71 -16.31 13.88 -4.54
N PRO A 72 -16.56 15.19 -4.74
CA PRO A 72 -16.70 15.78 -6.08
C PRO A 72 -15.37 15.87 -6.84
N SER A 73 -14.25 15.85 -6.12
CA SER A 73 -12.89 15.77 -6.64
C SER A 73 -12.20 14.59 -5.95
N GLY A 74 -11.48 13.80 -6.74
CA GLY A 74 -10.87 12.57 -6.27
C GLY A 74 -9.37 12.64 -6.11
N HIS A 75 -8.84 11.49 -5.71
CA HIS A 75 -7.42 11.15 -5.80
C HIS A 75 -7.33 9.72 -6.33
N GLY A 76 -6.20 9.33 -6.87
CA GLY A 76 -6.14 8.08 -7.61
C GLY A 76 -4.76 7.63 -7.98
N LEU A 77 -4.68 6.40 -8.48
CA LEU A 77 -3.49 5.89 -9.15
C LEU A 77 -3.47 6.39 -10.58
N HIS A 78 -2.46 7.18 -10.92
CA HIS A 78 -2.29 7.76 -12.24
C HIS A 78 -1.04 7.21 -12.91
N SER A 79 -1.17 6.81 -14.17
CA SER A 79 -0.06 6.49 -15.07
C SER A 79 -0.06 7.48 -16.24
N PRO A 80 0.86 8.46 -16.26
CA PRO A 80 0.94 9.47 -17.31
C PRO A 80 1.15 8.86 -18.71
N GLU A 81 2.00 7.85 -18.80
CA GLU A 81 2.37 7.21 -20.07
C GLU A 81 1.18 6.47 -20.70
N LEU A 82 0.40 5.78 -19.86
CA LEU A 82 -0.79 5.05 -20.30
C LEU A 82 -2.04 5.94 -20.41
N LYS A 83 -1.95 7.23 -20.01
CA LYS A 83 -3.09 8.14 -19.87
C LYS A 83 -4.23 7.51 -19.07
N MET A 84 -3.86 6.75 -18.04
CA MET A 84 -4.77 5.98 -17.20
C MET A 84 -4.85 6.62 -15.82
N GLU A 85 -6.07 6.83 -15.34
CA GLU A 85 -6.35 7.25 -13.98
C GLU A 85 -7.39 6.33 -13.36
N ILE A 86 -7.03 5.71 -12.24
CA ILE A 86 -7.96 5.01 -11.37
C ILE A 86 -8.32 5.97 -10.25
N ASP A 87 -9.38 6.73 -10.48
CA ASP A 87 -9.92 7.68 -9.51
C ASP A 87 -10.67 6.95 -8.40
N PHE A 88 -10.11 7.00 -7.20
CA PHE A 88 -10.62 6.30 -6.04
C PHE A 88 -11.94 6.88 -5.53
N SER A 89 -12.23 8.15 -5.81
CA SER A 89 -13.50 8.80 -5.42
C SER A 89 -14.71 8.29 -6.19
N LYS A 90 -14.50 7.75 -7.40
CA LYS A 90 -15.58 7.32 -8.29
C LYS A 90 -16.07 5.91 -7.99
N LYS A 91 -15.41 5.19 -7.08
CA LYS A 91 -15.72 3.80 -6.77
C LYS A 91 -15.98 3.63 -5.26
N PRO A 92 -17.18 3.15 -4.87
CA PRO A 92 -17.45 2.81 -3.49
C PRO A 92 -16.63 1.60 -3.02
N GLY A 93 -16.30 1.56 -1.73
CA GLY A 93 -15.74 0.39 -1.06
C GLY A 93 -14.22 0.23 -1.17
N ILE A 94 -13.77 -1.02 -1.19
CA ILE A 94 -12.36 -1.40 -1.26
C ILE A 94 -11.98 -1.61 -2.73
N MET A 95 -10.89 -0.97 -3.16
CA MET A 95 -10.30 -1.13 -4.47
C MET A 95 -9.03 -1.96 -4.37
N GLU A 96 -9.00 -3.05 -5.11
CA GLU A 96 -7.85 -3.94 -5.23
C GLU A 96 -7.29 -3.80 -6.64
N ILE A 97 -6.01 -3.44 -6.75
CA ILE A 97 -5.36 -3.09 -8.01
C ILE A 97 -4.06 -3.87 -8.12
N LEU A 98 -3.84 -4.48 -9.28
CA LEU A 98 -2.59 -5.13 -9.64
C LEU A 98 -1.99 -4.37 -10.84
N TRP A 99 -0.76 -3.88 -10.71
CA TRP A 99 -0.09 -3.15 -11.80
C TRP A 99 1.39 -3.47 -11.88
N LYS A 100 1.96 -3.27 -13.08
CA LYS A 100 3.34 -3.63 -13.39
C LYS A 100 4.30 -2.46 -13.14
N THR A 101 4.75 -2.29 -11.90
CA THR A 101 5.55 -1.14 -11.42
C THR A 101 6.87 -0.93 -12.13
N SER A 102 7.53 -2.00 -12.58
CA SER A 102 8.84 -1.91 -13.22
C SER A 102 8.78 -1.37 -14.65
N THR A 103 7.60 -1.39 -15.28
CA THR A 103 7.42 -0.94 -16.68
C THR A 103 6.40 0.18 -16.84
N MET A 104 5.71 0.56 -15.77
CA MET A 104 4.66 1.57 -15.80
C MET A 104 5.06 2.72 -14.89
N VAL A 105 5.33 3.90 -15.47
CA VAL A 105 5.43 5.11 -14.65
C VAL A 105 4.09 5.34 -13.96
N HIS A 106 4.11 5.50 -12.64
CA HIS A 106 2.92 5.65 -11.84
C HIS A 106 3.13 6.56 -10.63
N HIS A 107 2.03 7.07 -10.09
CA HIS A 107 1.97 7.75 -8.78
C HIS A 107 0.54 7.77 -8.26
N THR A 108 0.39 8.02 -6.97
CA THR A 108 -0.87 8.46 -6.39
C THR A 108 -0.96 9.97 -6.39
N THR A 109 -2.08 10.49 -6.90
CA THR A 109 -2.31 11.94 -6.98
C THR A 109 -2.61 12.51 -5.60
N LYS A 110 -2.26 13.79 -5.41
CA LYS A 110 -2.54 14.47 -4.15
C LYS A 110 -4.05 14.52 -3.90
N PRO A 111 -4.53 14.09 -2.72
CA PRO A 111 -5.93 14.24 -2.39
C PRO A 111 -6.34 15.71 -2.34
N PRO A 112 -7.57 16.04 -2.75
CA PRO A 112 -8.06 17.39 -2.72
C PRO A 112 -8.32 17.83 -1.27
N PRO A 113 -8.31 19.14 -0.97
CA PRO A 113 -8.41 19.67 0.40
C PRO A 113 -9.64 19.17 1.16
N GLU A 114 -10.75 18.90 0.46
CA GLU A 114 -12.00 18.39 1.03
C GLU A 114 -11.82 17.02 1.69
N ILE A 115 -10.93 16.18 1.14
CA ILE A 115 -10.62 14.86 1.70
C ILE A 115 -9.59 14.99 2.83
N ILE A 116 -8.55 15.81 2.63
CA ILE A 116 -7.48 16.01 3.63
C ILE A 116 -8.06 16.58 4.93
N ASN A 117 -8.91 17.60 4.81
CA ASN A 117 -9.47 18.33 5.93
C ASN A 117 -10.79 17.75 6.45
N HIS A 118 -11.27 16.62 5.91
CA HIS A 118 -12.52 16.03 6.37
C HIS A 118 -12.40 15.53 7.82
N ASP A 119 -13.31 15.91 8.71
CA ASP A 119 -13.17 15.57 10.13
C ASP A 119 -13.28 14.07 10.42
N GLU A 120 -14.14 13.36 9.68
CA GLU A 120 -14.48 11.96 9.96
C GLU A 120 -13.86 10.92 9.02
N ILE A 121 -13.38 11.33 7.84
CA ILE A 121 -13.02 10.41 6.74
C ILE A 121 -11.52 10.54 6.45
N ASN A 122 -10.86 9.43 6.19
CA ASN A 122 -9.50 9.36 5.70
C ASN A 122 -9.43 8.46 4.46
N HIS A 123 -8.31 8.52 3.76
CA HIS A 123 -7.98 7.54 2.74
C HIS A 123 -6.86 6.62 3.21
N PHE A 124 -7.11 5.32 3.09
CA PHE A 124 -6.18 4.25 3.36
C PHE A 124 -5.55 3.76 2.06
N GLY A 125 -4.23 3.62 2.04
CA GLY A 125 -3.49 2.99 0.96
C GLY A 125 -2.51 1.97 1.50
N CYS A 126 -2.53 0.77 0.94
CA CYS A 126 -1.59 -0.29 1.22
C CYS A 126 -1.08 -0.87 -0.08
N SER A 127 0.24 -1.00 -0.25
CA SER A 127 0.83 -1.72 -1.38
C SER A 127 1.74 -2.84 -0.91
N PHE A 128 1.75 -3.90 -1.71
CA PHE A 128 2.50 -5.13 -1.50
C PHE A 128 3.45 -5.32 -2.69
N GLN A 129 4.77 -5.31 -2.42
CA GLN A 129 5.83 -5.39 -3.42
C GLN A 129 6.84 -6.47 -3.04
N ILE A 130 7.28 -7.31 -3.98
CA ILE A 130 8.36 -8.27 -3.74
C ILE A 130 9.67 -7.65 -4.22
N SER A 131 10.50 -7.12 -3.31
CA SER A 131 11.78 -6.47 -3.64
C SER A 131 12.99 -7.42 -3.53
N HIS A 132 14.09 -7.08 -4.23
CA HIS A 132 15.39 -7.79 -4.20
C HIS A 132 15.93 -8.06 -2.79
N LYS A 133 15.66 -7.16 -1.84
CA LYS A 133 16.12 -7.31 -0.46
C LYS A 133 15.48 -8.51 0.25
N LEU A 134 14.25 -8.90 -0.12
CA LEU A 134 13.50 -10.00 0.52
C LEU A 134 13.93 -11.38 0.03
N PHE A 135 14.15 -11.53 -1.28
CA PHE A 135 14.53 -12.83 -1.85
C PHE A 135 15.89 -13.32 -1.34
N ASN A 136 16.84 -12.39 -1.18
CA ASN A 136 18.17 -12.72 -0.66
C ASN A 136 18.18 -13.05 0.84
N ILE A 137 17.10 -12.75 1.57
CA ILE A 137 16.91 -13.14 2.97
C ILE A 137 16.42 -14.59 3.10
N HIS A 138 15.68 -15.09 2.10
CA HIS A 138 14.94 -16.35 2.18
C HIS A 138 15.41 -17.42 1.18
N GLN A 139 16.69 -17.44 0.80
CA GLN A 139 17.27 -18.54 0.00
C GLN A 139 17.19 -19.93 0.69
N GLY A 140 16.64 -20.02 1.91
CA GLY A 140 16.17 -21.27 2.51
C GLY A 140 14.63 -21.31 2.57
N ASN A 141 14.03 -22.09 1.65
CA ASN A 141 12.66 -22.61 1.71
C ASN A 141 11.50 -21.62 1.48
N PHE A 142 11.15 -21.41 0.21
CA PHE A 142 9.75 -21.27 -0.18
C PHE A 142 9.40 -22.41 -1.14
N TYR A 143 8.61 -23.37 -0.68
CA TYR A 143 7.88 -24.28 -1.55
C TYR A 143 6.51 -23.65 -1.81
N VAL A 144 6.23 -23.29 -3.06
CA VAL A 144 4.88 -23.01 -3.52
C VAL A 144 4.29 -24.35 -3.95
N THR A 145 3.43 -24.95 -3.11
CA THR A 145 2.58 -26.06 -3.54
C THR A 145 1.34 -25.46 -4.20
N GLY A 146 1.13 -25.79 -5.47
CA GLY A 146 -0.13 -25.52 -6.18
C GLY A 146 -1.26 -26.43 -5.74
#